data_AF-A0A6N4X7L9-F1
#
_entry.id   AF-A0A6N4X7L9-F1
#
_cell.length_a   1.000
_cell.length_b   1.000
_cell.length_c   1.000
_cell.angle_alpha   90.00
_cell.angle_beta   90.00
_cell.angle_gamma   90.00
#
_symmetry.space_group_name_H-M   'P 1'
#
loop_
_entity.id
_entity.type
_entity.pdbx_description
1 polymer ?
#
loop_
_entity_poly.entity_id
_entity_poly.type
_entity_poly.pdbx_seq_one_letter_code
_entity_poly.pdbx_strand_id
1 'polypeptide(L)' 'MEDTDIMPYGIHMGKQMQDVPADYLLRLYEEGQLTDPVKIYIEDNLQVLEIEIERDKKQFTK' A
#
# COMPACT_ATOMS: atom_id res chain seq x y z
N MET A 1 5.45 -11.07 2.61
CA MET A 1 4.26 -11.08 1.72
C MET A 1 4.75 -10.66 0.36
N GLU A 2 4.14 -11.20 -0.67
CA GLU A 2 4.45 -10.93 -2.08
C GLU A 2 3.29 -10.18 -2.74
N ASP A 3 3.54 -9.61 -3.92
CA ASP A 3 2.57 -8.85 -4.71
C ASP A 3 1.25 -9.60 -4.96
N THR A 4 1.33 -10.93 -5.13
CA THR A 4 0.19 -11.80 -5.41
C THR A 4 -0.57 -12.25 -4.16
N ASP A 5 -0.03 -11.99 -2.97
CA ASP A 5 -0.72 -12.30 -1.72
C ASP A 5 -1.97 -11.45 -1.57
N ILE A 6 -2.95 -11.97 -0.84
CA ILE A 6 -4.24 -11.32 -0.65
C ILE A 6 -4.21 -10.41 0.57
N MET A 7 -4.67 -9.17 0.40
CA MET A 7 -4.87 -8.21 1.47
C MET A 7 -5.81 -8.81 2.53
N PRO A 8 -5.34 -8.99 3.78
CA PRO A 8 -6.08 -9.77 4.78
C PRO A 8 -7.24 -9.01 5.44
N TYR A 9 -7.29 -7.68 5.36
CA TYR A 9 -8.28 -6.85 6.05
C TYR A 9 -8.49 -5.49 5.40
N GLY A 10 -9.41 -4.71 5.99
CA GLY A 10 -9.73 -3.36 5.56
C GLY A 10 -10.66 -3.33 4.34
N ILE A 11 -10.77 -2.15 3.73
CA ILE A 11 -11.69 -1.92 2.61
C ILE A 11 -11.23 -2.57 1.30
N HIS A 12 -9.96 -2.97 1.23
CA HIS A 12 -9.36 -3.66 0.09
C HIS A 12 -9.11 -5.14 0.34
N MET A 13 -9.72 -5.71 1.40
CA MET A 13 -9.66 -7.14 1.69
C MET A 13 -10.08 -7.96 0.46
N GLY A 14 -9.33 -9.02 0.17
CA GLY A 14 -9.59 -9.89 -0.98
C GLY A 14 -8.92 -9.47 -2.29
N LYS A 15 -8.28 -8.29 -2.34
CA LYS A 15 -7.42 -7.88 -3.46
C LYS A 15 -6.00 -8.40 -3.29
N GLN A 16 -5.28 -8.55 -4.40
CA GLN A 16 -3.83 -8.76 -4.35
C GLN A 16 -3.12 -7.51 -3.84
N MET A 17 -1.98 -7.67 -3.17
CA MET A 17 -1.22 -6.55 -2.58
C MET A 17 -0.84 -5.49 -3.63
N GLN A 18 -0.44 -5.91 -4.83
CA GLN A 18 -0.15 -5.00 -5.95
C GLN A 18 -1.37 -4.20 -6.46
N ASP A 19 -2.59 -4.69 -6.20
CA ASP A 19 -3.84 -4.04 -6.62
C ASP A 19 -4.41 -3.12 -5.51
N VAL A 20 -3.73 -3.04 -4.36
CA VAL A 20 -4.10 -2.13 -3.27
C VAL A 20 -3.48 -0.76 -3.53
N PRO A 21 -4.26 0.34 -3.46
CA PRO A 21 -3.73 1.69 -3.66
C PRO A 21 -2.57 2.03 -2.71
N ALA A 22 -1.51 2.62 -3.26
CA ALA A 22 -0.31 2.97 -2.50
C ALA A 22 -0.58 3.99 -1.39
N ASP A 23 -1.47 4.96 -1.63
CA ASP A 23 -1.90 5.95 -0.64
C ASP A 23 -2.60 5.30 0.56
N TYR A 24 -3.43 4.29 0.30
CA TYR A 24 -4.10 3.51 1.34
C TYR A 24 -3.11 2.73 2.21
N LEU A 25 -2.13 2.06 1.57
CA LEU A 25 -1.08 1.31 2.27
C LEU A 25 -0.24 2.24 3.15
N LEU A 26 0.18 3.40 2.63
CA LEU A 26 0.95 4.37 3.39
C LEU A 26 0.17 4.90 4.59
N ARG A 27 -1.12 5.23 4.42
CA ARG A 27 -1.98 5.68 5.52
C ARG A 27 -2.10 4.62 6.63
N LEU A 28 -2.26 3.34 6.28
CA LEU A 28 -2.30 2.26 7.26
C LEU A 28 -0.98 2.15 8.05
N TYR A 29 0.15 2.36 7.37
CA TYR A 29 1.47 2.35 8.01
C TYR A 29 1.65 3.52 8.98
N GLU A 30 1.23 4.73 8.59
CA GLU A 30 1.26 5.94 9.44
C GLU A 30 0.36 5.83 10.67
N GLU A 31 -0.80 5.16 10.54
CA GLU A 31 -1.72 4.90 11.66
C GLU A 31 -1.10 3.97 12.73
N GLY A 32 0.00 3.29 12.40
CA GLY A 32 0.82 2.53 13.36
C GLY A 32 0.16 1.25 13.89
N GLN A 33 -0.94 0.81 13.28
CA GLN A 33 -1.73 -0.33 13.74
C GLN A 33 -1.28 -1.68 13.15
N LEU A 34 -0.17 -1.71 12.41
CA LEU A 34 0.29 -2.92 11.73
C LEU A 34 1.44 -3.58 12.53
N THR A 35 1.27 -4.83 12.92
CA THR A 35 2.32 -5.70 13.49
C THR A 35 2.59 -6.93 12.63
N ASP A 36 2.06 -6.92 11.41
CA ASP A 36 1.72 -8.11 10.66
C ASP A 36 2.56 -8.17 9.38
N PRO A 37 2.51 -9.27 8.60
CA PRO A 37 3.24 -9.39 7.33
C PRO A 37 2.95 -8.28 6.30
N VAL A 38 1.80 -7.60 6.42
CA VAL A 38 1.44 -6.41 5.62
C VAL A 38 2.38 -5.25 5.90
N LYS A 39 2.79 -5.04 7.16
CA LYS A 39 3.74 -3.98 7.52
C LYS A 39 5.08 -4.17 6.83
N ILE A 40 5.60 -5.39 6.89
CA ILE A 40 6.89 -5.75 6.28
C ILE A 40 6.83 -5.50 4.77
N TYR A 41 5.74 -5.90 4.11
CA TYR A 41 5.53 -5.61 2.71
C TYR A 41 5.55 -4.11 2.38
N ILE A 42 4.89 -3.29 3.20
CA ILE A 42 4.89 -1.83 3.00
C ILE A 42 6.29 -1.25 3.23
N GLU A 43 7.02 -1.71 4.26
CA GLU A 43 8.39 -1.27 4.55
C GLU A 43 9.35 -1.63 3.41
N ASP A 44 9.28 -2.85 2.89
CA ASP A 44 10.11 -3.34 1.79
C ASP A 44 9.82 -2.59 0.48
N ASN A 45 8.59 -2.11 0.28
CA ASN A 45 8.14 -1.41 -0.93
C ASN A 45 7.96 0.10 -0.77
N LEU A 46 8.35 0.68 0.37
CA LEU A 46 7.99 2.06 0.74
C LEU A 46 8.37 3.10 -0.32
N GLN A 47 9.58 2.99 -0.87
CA GLN A 47 10.07 3.89 -1.92
C GLN A 47 9.22 3.84 -3.20
N VAL A 48 8.76 2.63 -3.57
CA VAL A 48 7.93 2.44 -4.77
C VAL A 48 6.56 3.08 -4.54
N LEU A 49 5.96 2.81 -3.38
CA LEU A 49 4.66 3.36 -2.99
C LEU A 49 4.67 4.91 -2.97
N GLU A 50 5.74 5.51 -2.43
CA GLU A 50 5.92 6.98 -2.45
C GLU A 50 5.99 7.54 -3.87
N ILE A 51 6.74 6.90 -4.76
CA ILE A 51 6.86 7.31 -6.17
C ILE A 51 5.51 7.19 -6.89
N GLU A 52 4.74 6.13 -6.65
CA GLU A 52 3.41 5.95 -7.21
C GLU A 52 2.44 7.05 -6.77
N ILE A 53 2.41 7.35 -5.47
CA ILE A 53 1.60 8.44 -4.91
C ILE A 53 1.97 9.79 -5.57
N GLU A 54 3.26 10.08 -5.74
CA GLU A 54 3.70 11.30 -6.41
C GLU A 54 3.27 11.36 -7.88
N ARG A 55 3.35 10.24 -8.60
CA ARG A 55 2.92 10.15 -10.00
C ARG A 55 1.43 10.38 -10.14
N ASP A 56 0.63 9.78 -9.26
CA ASP A 56 -0.82 9.91 -9.30
C ASP A 56 -1.28 11.34 -8.97
N LYS A 57 -0.64 12.01 -8.00
CA LYS A 57 -0.87 13.44 -7.72
C LYS A 57 -0.59 14.33 -8.93
N LYS A 58 0.48 14.03 -9.69
CA LYS A 58 0.84 14.78 -10.91
C LYS A 58 -0.12 14.52 -12.08
N GLN A 59 -0.73 13.35 -12.15
CA GLN A 59 -1.73 13.03 -13.17
C GLN A 59 -3.08 13.72 -12.89
N PHE A 60 -3.44 13.89 -11.62
CA PHE A 60 -4.70 14.54 -11.23
C PHE A 60 -4.67 16.08 -11.32
N THR A 61 -3.49 16.68 -11.38
CA THR A 61 -3.31 18.15 -11.43
C THR A 61 -3.23 18.72 -12.84
N LYS A 62 -3.62 17.94 -13.86
CA LYS A 62 -3.51 18.30 -15.28
C LYS A 62 -4.84 18.13 -16.01
#